data_AF-A0A4Q9H2T1-F1
#
_entry.id   AF-A0A4Q9H2T1-F1
#
_cell.length_a   1.000
_cell.length_b   1.000
_cell.length_c   1.000
_cell.angle_alpha   90.00
_cell.angle_beta   90.00
_cell.angle_gamma   90.00
#
_symmetry.space_group_name_H-M   'P 1'
#
loop_
_entity.id
_entity.type
_entity.pdbx_description
1 polymer ?
#
loop_
_entity_poly.entity_id
_entity_poly.type
_entity_poly.pdbx_seq_one_letter_code
_entity_poly.pdbx_strand_id
1 'polypeptide(L)'
;MDLLLLALVGGVSGVIAGLVGLAGGIVVVPALTWMYGPSALHTAIVVSWFAVLFNSIGAASKQIRMRSPDERRALLRGSRWFMLGAVLITPVIALAASEVKDVVQPAMVAVLQLCLAAVMLWPMADDAARALQPERHRPVVDASFGGLIGGVSTLIGVGGGTYTIAYFVYGAGSRFRDAIATANLTGLTVGALSVLGYLASLVLFQHPESAHEAGPISTLGMVVLIVAGTAAAPLGVRWSTRLPTKTLRQILIFALMISAGRLLWS
;
A
#
# COMPACT_ATOMS: atom_id res chain seq x y z
N MET A 1 -23.65 -6.13 14.26
CA MET A 1 -23.67 -5.44 12.94
C MET A 1 -22.25 -5.07 12.50
N ASP A 2 -21.37 -4.72 13.43
CA ASP A 2 -20.00 -4.27 13.12
C ASP A 2 -19.14 -5.30 12.39
N LEU A 3 -19.22 -6.58 12.75
CA LEU A 3 -18.43 -7.65 12.11
C LEU A 3 -18.71 -7.80 10.61
N LEU A 4 -19.97 -7.68 10.19
CA LEU A 4 -20.36 -7.84 8.79
C LEU A 4 -19.91 -6.62 7.98
N LEU A 5 -19.98 -5.42 8.58
CA LEU A 5 -19.47 -4.20 7.98
C LEU A 5 -17.93 -4.20 7.89
N LEU A 6 -17.23 -4.69 8.92
CA LEU A 6 -15.78 -4.90 8.91
C LEU A 6 -15.34 -5.93 7.86
N ALA A 7 -16.10 -7.02 7.71
CA ALA A 7 -15.86 -8.00 6.64
C ALA A 7 -16.04 -7.36 5.25
N LEU A 8 -17.04 -6.50 5.08
CA LEU A 8 -17.29 -5.80 3.82
C LEU A 8 -16.18 -4.78 3.53
N VAL A 9 -15.80 -3.97 4.52
CA VAL A 9 -14.68 -3.01 4.42
C VAL A 9 -13.38 -3.75 4.10
N GLY A 10 -13.10 -4.84 4.81
CA GLY A 10 -11.95 -5.71 4.55
C GLY A 10 -11.97 -6.25 3.13
N GLY A 11 -13.09 -6.86 2.71
CA GLY A 11 -13.25 -7.41 1.36
C GLY A 11 -13.07 -6.37 0.26
N VAL A 12 -13.70 -5.20 0.38
CA VAL A 12 -13.57 -4.09 -0.56
C VAL A 12 -12.12 -3.59 -0.61
N SER A 13 -11.49 -3.40 0.56
CA SER A 13 -10.08 -3.03 0.67
C SER A 13 -9.19 -4.05 -0.04
N GLY A 14 -9.43 -5.35 0.18
CA GLY A 14 -8.70 -6.44 -0.46
C GLY A 14 -8.83 -6.41 -1.98
N VAL A 15 -10.06 -6.28 -2.50
CA VAL A 15 -10.31 -6.17 -3.94
C VAL A 15 -9.58 -4.98 -4.54
N ILE A 16 -9.65 -3.80 -3.91
CA ILE A 16 -8.96 -2.58 -4.38
C ILE A 16 -7.45 -2.77 -4.35
N ALA A 17 -6.92 -3.41 -3.31
CA ALA A 17 -5.50 -3.74 -3.22
C ALA A 17 -5.05 -4.66 -4.37
N GLY A 18 -5.79 -5.73 -4.65
CA GLY A 18 -5.48 -6.61 -5.77
C GLY A 18 -5.66 -5.96 -7.15
N LEU A 19 -6.67 -5.08 -7.30
CA LEU A 19 -7.00 -4.42 -8.56
C LEU A 19 -5.92 -3.42 -8.98
N VAL A 20 -5.52 -2.56 -8.02
CA VAL A 20 -4.80 -1.33 -8.33
C VAL A 20 -3.43 -1.29 -7.66
N GLY A 21 -3.09 -2.22 -6.78
CA GLY A 21 -1.83 -2.19 -6.01
C GLY A 21 -1.83 -1.16 -4.88
N LEU A 22 -2.98 -0.53 -4.60
CA LEU A 22 -3.21 0.32 -3.45
C LEU A 22 -3.44 -0.58 -2.24
N ALA A 23 -2.44 -0.84 -1.41
CA ALA A 23 -2.44 -1.90 -0.40
C ALA A 23 -3.53 -1.83 0.71
N GLY A 24 -4.65 -1.13 0.52
CA GLY A 24 -5.86 -1.23 1.34
C GLY A 24 -5.96 -0.17 2.42
N GLY A 25 -4.83 0.40 2.87
CA GLY A 25 -4.81 1.39 3.95
C GLY A 25 -5.64 2.66 3.66
N ILE A 26 -5.71 3.09 2.40
CA ILE A 26 -6.56 4.20 1.95
C ILE A 26 -8.06 3.97 2.23
N VAL A 27 -8.48 2.71 2.28
CA VAL A 27 -9.89 2.33 2.54
C VAL A 27 -10.08 2.03 4.03
N VAL A 28 -9.15 1.27 4.62
CA VAL A 28 -9.27 0.76 5.99
C VAL A 28 -9.22 1.88 7.02
N VAL A 29 -8.26 2.81 6.93
CA VAL A 29 -8.12 3.90 7.91
C VAL A 29 -9.39 4.77 7.99
N PRO A 30 -9.86 5.41 6.92
CA PRO A 30 -11.05 6.27 7.00
C PRO A 30 -12.33 5.50 7.32
N ALA A 31 -12.46 4.24 6.89
CA ALA A 31 -13.61 3.41 7.25
C ALA A 31 -13.67 3.16 8.77
N LEU A 32 -12.53 2.82 9.38
CA LEU A 32 -12.45 2.59 10.82
C LEU A 32 -12.62 3.88 11.62
N THR A 33 -12.05 5.00 11.17
CA THR A 33 -12.26 6.32 11.82
C THR A 33 -13.72 6.76 11.73
N TRP A 34 -14.42 6.45 10.63
CA TRP A 34 -15.85 6.73 10.50
C TRP A 34 -16.71 5.86 11.43
N MET A 35 -16.35 4.59 11.63
CA MET A 35 -17.09 3.67 12.49
C MET A 35 -16.88 3.92 13.99
N TYR A 36 -15.64 4.20 14.39
CA TYR A 36 -15.22 4.24 15.80
C TYR A 36 -14.85 5.64 16.30
N GLY A 37 -14.92 6.65 15.42
CA GLY A 37 -14.63 8.05 15.73
C GLY A 37 -13.14 8.42 15.68
N PRO A 38 -12.81 9.72 15.88
CA PRO A 38 -11.44 10.24 15.79
C PRO A 38 -10.48 9.66 16.83
N SER A 39 -10.97 9.28 18.01
CA SER A 39 -10.16 8.66 19.07
C SER A 39 -9.59 7.29 18.65
N ALA A 40 -10.21 6.61 17.68
CA ALA A 40 -9.77 5.33 17.16
C ALA A 40 -8.68 5.43 16.07
N LEU A 41 -8.27 6.64 15.68
CA LEU A 41 -7.37 6.86 14.54
C LEU A 41 -6.04 6.12 14.69
N HIS A 42 -5.46 6.10 15.89
CA HIS A 42 -4.22 5.38 16.15
C HIS A 42 -4.37 3.87 15.95
N THR A 43 -5.40 3.27 16.54
CA THR A 43 -5.71 1.84 16.37
C THR A 43 -6.03 1.52 14.91
N ALA A 44 -6.73 2.41 14.20
CA ALA A 44 -7.06 2.24 12.79
C ALA A 44 -5.81 2.22 11.89
N ILE A 45 -4.80 3.04 12.19
CA ILE A 45 -3.51 3.03 11.47
C ILE A 45 -2.78 1.71 11.71
N VAL A 46 -2.71 1.24 12.95
CA VAL A 46 -2.08 -0.05 13.28
C VAL A 46 -2.79 -1.20 12.57
N VAL A 47 -4.13 -1.27 12.65
CA VAL A 47 -4.94 -2.27 11.95
C VAL A 47 -4.74 -2.20 10.43
N SER A 48 -4.60 -0.99 9.87
CA SER A 48 -4.27 -0.78 8.46
C SER A 48 -2.92 -1.40 8.09
N TRP A 49 -1.87 -1.30 8.92
CA TRP A 49 -0.59 -1.95 8.62
C TRP A 49 -0.72 -3.47 8.51
N PHE A 50 -1.47 -4.10 9.40
CA PHE A 50 -1.78 -5.52 9.32
C PHE A 50 -2.61 -5.84 8.07
N ALA A 51 -3.67 -5.08 7.80
CA ALA A 51 -4.49 -5.25 6.60
C ALA A 51 -3.67 -5.11 5.31
N VAL A 52 -2.76 -4.13 5.26
CA VAL A 52 -1.82 -3.89 4.16
C VAL A 52 -0.93 -5.09 3.92
N LEU A 53 -0.31 -5.61 4.99
CA LEU A 53 0.54 -6.79 4.92
C LEU A 53 -0.23 -7.97 4.33
N PHE A 54 -1.36 -8.34 4.93
CA PHE A 54 -2.08 -9.55 4.55
C PHE A 54 -2.80 -9.43 3.19
N ASN A 55 -3.39 -8.27 2.86
CA ASN A 55 -3.92 -8.02 1.51
C ASN A 55 -2.82 -8.15 0.45
N SER A 56 -1.64 -7.61 0.73
CA SER A 56 -0.49 -7.71 -0.17
C SER A 56 0.01 -9.15 -0.31
N ILE A 57 -0.01 -9.97 0.75
CA ILE A 57 0.28 -11.42 0.65
C ILE A 57 -0.70 -12.08 -0.34
N GLY A 58 -2.00 -11.85 -0.17
CA GLY A 58 -3.04 -12.44 -1.03
C GLY A 58 -2.88 -12.00 -2.50
N ALA A 59 -2.67 -10.71 -2.72
CA ALA A 59 -2.48 -10.13 -4.06
C ALA A 59 -1.17 -10.63 -4.70
N ALA A 60 -0.03 -10.51 -4.03
CA ALA A 60 1.28 -10.93 -4.53
C ALA A 60 1.31 -12.43 -4.85
N SER A 61 0.76 -13.27 -3.97
CA SER A 61 0.68 -14.72 -4.19
C SER A 61 -0.09 -15.05 -5.47
N LYS A 62 -1.23 -14.39 -5.70
CA LYS A 62 -2.02 -14.60 -6.92
C LYS A 62 -1.29 -14.08 -8.15
N GLN A 63 -0.65 -12.92 -8.06
CA GLN A 63 0.10 -12.29 -9.14
C GLN A 63 1.27 -13.16 -9.59
N ILE A 64 2.02 -13.72 -8.65
CA ILE A 64 3.15 -14.63 -8.91
C ILE A 64 2.66 -15.90 -9.60
N ARG A 65 1.52 -16.47 -9.18
CA ARG A 65 0.95 -17.69 -9.78
C ARG A 65 0.42 -17.51 -11.20
N MET A 66 0.06 -16.27 -11.57
CA MET A 66 -0.51 -15.98 -12.89
C MET A 66 0.55 -15.63 -13.95
N ARG A 67 1.80 -15.36 -13.54
CA ARG A 67 2.89 -14.98 -14.43
C ARG A 67 3.72 -16.19 -14.84
N SER A 68 4.31 -16.13 -16.02
CA SER A 68 5.29 -17.14 -16.44
C SER A 68 6.55 -17.06 -15.58
N PRO A 69 7.37 -18.13 -15.50
CA PRO A 69 8.63 -18.12 -14.76
C PRO A 69 9.58 -16.98 -15.20
N ASP A 70 9.58 -16.64 -16.49
CA ASP A 70 10.44 -15.60 -17.06
C ASP A 70 9.95 -14.20 -16.71
N GLU A 71 8.64 -13.96 -16.79
CA GLU A 71 8.02 -12.70 -16.35
C GLU A 71 8.22 -12.48 -14.84
N ARG A 72 8.15 -13.54 -14.04
CA ARG A 72 8.43 -13.48 -12.60
C ARG A 72 9.88 -13.08 -12.34
N ARG A 73 10.82 -13.67 -13.06
CA ARG A 73 12.26 -13.35 -12.94
C ARG A 73 12.57 -11.94 -13.43
N ALA A 74 11.90 -11.45 -14.46
CA ALA A 74 12.04 -10.07 -14.91
C ALA A 74 11.55 -9.09 -13.83
N LEU A 75 10.33 -9.33 -13.32
CA LEU A 75 9.72 -8.47 -12.31
C LEU A 75 10.53 -8.43 -11.02
N LEU A 76 10.96 -9.58 -10.49
CA LEU A 76 11.78 -9.63 -9.28
C LEU A 76 13.16 -8.98 -9.47
N ARG A 77 13.77 -9.12 -10.66
CA ARG A 77 15.06 -8.47 -10.95
C ARG A 77 14.91 -6.95 -11.06
N GLY A 78 13.78 -6.46 -11.58
CA GLY A 78 13.50 -5.04 -11.68
C GLY A 78 13.13 -4.41 -10.34
N SER A 79 12.39 -5.14 -9.50
CA SER A 79 11.97 -4.64 -8.18
C SER A 79 13.03 -4.80 -7.09
N ARG A 80 14.08 -5.64 -7.27
CA ARG A 80 15.02 -5.98 -6.19
C ARG A 80 15.69 -4.77 -5.55
N TRP A 81 16.12 -3.80 -6.35
CA TRP A 81 16.87 -2.64 -5.85
C TRP A 81 15.95 -1.68 -5.12
N PHE A 82 14.76 -1.48 -5.65
CA PHE A 82 13.70 -0.73 -5.01
C PHE A 82 13.30 -1.33 -3.65
N MET A 83 13.06 -2.65 -3.63
CA MET A 83 12.76 -3.38 -2.39
C MET A 83 13.91 -3.33 -1.40
N LEU A 84 15.17 -3.41 -1.86
CA LEU A 84 16.34 -3.29 -0.99
C LEU A 84 16.39 -1.91 -0.32
N GLY A 85 16.15 -0.84 -1.08
CA GLY A 85 16.03 0.51 -0.55
C GLY A 85 14.95 0.64 0.51
N ALA A 86 13.76 0.10 0.23
CA ALA A 86 12.65 0.06 1.18
C ALA A 86 13.05 -0.72 2.45
N VAL A 87 13.69 -1.88 2.32
CA VAL A 87 14.13 -2.70 3.46
C VAL A 87 15.15 -1.99 4.35
N LEU A 88 16.02 -1.16 3.78
CA LEU A 88 17.04 -0.45 4.56
C LEU A 88 16.46 0.74 5.34
N ILE A 89 15.60 1.54 4.71
CA ILE A 89 15.11 2.80 5.30
C ILE A 89 13.84 2.59 6.14
N THR A 90 12.94 1.71 5.71
CA THR A 90 11.64 1.49 6.37
C THR A 90 11.76 1.14 7.86
N PRO A 91 12.60 0.19 8.31
CA PRO A 91 12.68 -0.15 9.73
C PRO A 91 13.28 0.99 10.57
N VAL A 92 14.22 1.76 10.02
CA VAL A 92 14.79 2.94 10.69
C VAL A 92 13.70 3.98 10.94
N ILE A 93 12.87 4.25 9.92
CA ILE A 93 11.75 5.18 10.05
C ILE A 93 10.62 4.60 10.91
N ALA A 94 10.33 3.30 10.83
CA ALA A 94 9.32 2.67 11.67
C ALA A 94 9.65 2.79 13.16
N LEU A 95 10.93 2.63 13.51
CA LEU A 95 11.42 2.83 14.88
C LEU A 95 11.42 4.30 15.29
N ALA A 96 11.73 5.23 14.38
CA ALA A 96 11.69 6.66 14.65
C ALA A 96 10.24 7.21 14.68
N ALA A 97 9.29 6.56 14.02
CA ALA A 97 7.92 7.02 13.89
C ALA A 97 7.16 7.07 15.23
N SER A 98 7.58 6.29 16.24
CA SER A 98 7.02 6.38 17.59
C SER A 98 7.33 7.73 18.27
N GLU A 99 8.47 8.33 17.93
CA GLU A 99 8.95 9.62 18.46
C GLU A 99 8.54 10.80 17.55
N VAL A 100 8.41 10.56 16.24
CA VAL A 100 8.31 11.58 15.18
C VAL A 100 6.85 11.77 14.69
N LYS A 101 5.87 11.52 15.59
CA LYS A 101 4.43 11.51 15.29
C LYS A 101 3.88 12.84 14.76
N ASP A 102 4.54 13.96 15.08
CA ASP A 102 4.09 15.31 14.71
C ASP A 102 4.59 15.81 13.34
N VAL A 103 5.44 15.05 12.65
CA VAL A 103 6.08 15.54 11.40
C VAL A 103 5.21 15.33 10.16
N VAL A 104 4.29 14.36 10.16
CA VAL A 104 3.45 14.08 8.99
C VAL A 104 2.05 14.63 9.17
N GLN A 105 1.86 15.87 8.72
CA GLN A 105 0.54 16.50 8.67
C GLN A 105 -0.35 15.82 7.61
N PRO A 106 -1.64 15.56 7.91
CA PRO A 106 -2.61 15.04 6.94
C PRO A 106 -2.65 15.85 5.64
N ALA A 107 -2.49 17.18 5.74
CA ALA A 107 -2.41 18.08 4.61
C ALA A 107 -1.25 17.76 3.64
N MET A 108 -0.06 17.41 4.17
CA MET A 108 1.09 17.04 3.33
C MET A 108 0.83 15.75 2.55
N VAL A 109 0.20 14.78 3.20
CA VAL A 109 -0.22 13.52 2.55
C VAL A 109 -1.24 13.79 1.46
N ALA A 110 -2.23 14.64 1.73
CA ALA A 110 -3.25 15.00 0.76
C ALA A 110 -2.63 15.69 -0.47
N VAL A 111 -1.74 16.65 -0.27
CA VAL A 111 -1.02 17.33 -1.36
C VAL A 111 -0.21 16.34 -2.18
N LEU A 112 0.53 15.43 -1.53
CA LEU A 112 1.32 14.42 -2.23
C LEU A 112 0.43 13.47 -3.06
N GLN A 113 -0.73 13.06 -2.52
CA GLN A 113 -1.72 12.24 -3.23
C GLN A 113 -2.34 12.98 -4.43
N LEU A 114 -2.65 14.27 -4.28
CA LEU A 114 -3.15 15.11 -5.38
C LEU A 114 -2.10 15.29 -6.48
N CYS A 115 -0.84 15.56 -6.12
CA CYS A 115 0.27 15.63 -7.06
C CYS A 115 0.41 14.31 -7.83
N LEU A 116 0.29 13.17 -7.14
CA LEU A 116 0.36 11.86 -7.78
C LEU A 116 -0.81 11.60 -8.72
N ALA A 117 -2.02 11.98 -8.32
CA ALA A 117 -3.21 11.92 -9.18
C ALA A 117 -3.02 12.78 -10.44
N ALA A 118 -2.45 13.97 -10.30
CA ALA A 118 -2.12 14.86 -11.42
C ALA A 118 -1.07 14.25 -12.36
N VAL A 119 -0.01 13.63 -11.83
CA VAL A 119 1.00 12.91 -12.63
C VAL A 119 0.35 11.76 -13.41
N MET A 120 -0.57 11.02 -12.77
CA MET A 120 -1.31 9.91 -13.39
C MET A 120 -2.28 10.35 -14.50
N LEU A 121 -2.67 11.63 -14.54
CA LEU A 121 -3.45 12.20 -15.64
C LEU A 121 -2.60 12.42 -16.91
N TRP A 122 -1.27 12.47 -16.77
CA TRP A 122 -0.38 12.69 -17.91
C TRP A 122 -0.52 11.54 -18.93
N PRO A 123 -0.60 11.85 -20.24
CA PRO A 123 -0.69 10.84 -21.28
C PRO A 123 0.51 9.90 -21.23
N MET A 124 0.20 8.61 -21.27
CA MET A 124 1.18 7.54 -21.18
C MET A 124 1.28 6.87 -22.55
N ALA A 125 2.49 6.58 -23.01
CA ALA A 125 2.68 5.73 -24.19
C ALA A 125 2.02 4.36 -23.96
N ASP A 126 1.40 3.80 -25.01
CA ASP A 126 0.67 2.55 -24.93
C ASP A 126 1.53 1.43 -24.33
N ASP A 127 0.92 0.55 -23.52
CA ASP A 127 1.61 -0.59 -22.89
C ASP A 127 2.30 -1.49 -23.92
N ALA A 128 1.77 -1.58 -25.15
CA ALA A 128 2.37 -2.32 -26.26
C ALA A 128 3.65 -1.67 -26.81
N ALA A 129 3.75 -0.34 -26.80
CA ALA A 129 4.98 0.36 -27.18
C ALA A 129 6.06 0.23 -26.08
N ARG A 130 5.64 0.22 -24.82
CA ARG A 130 6.53 0.04 -23.65
C ARG A 130 7.03 -1.38 -23.49
N ALA A 131 6.24 -2.36 -23.93
CA ALA A 131 6.63 -3.77 -23.99
C ALA A 131 7.92 -4.04 -24.78
N LEU A 132 8.24 -3.16 -25.74
CA LEU A 132 9.36 -3.30 -26.66
C LEU A 132 10.60 -2.52 -26.20
N GLN A 133 10.48 -1.68 -25.16
CA GLN A 133 11.58 -0.88 -24.66
C GLN A 133 12.26 -1.58 -23.47
N PRO A 134 13.61 -1.60 -23.41
CA PRO A 134 14.30 -2.09 -22.23
C PRO A 134 13.94 -1.22 -21.02
N GLU A 135 13.48 -1.84 -19.94
CA GLU A 135 13.23 -1.15 -18.68
C GLU A 135 14.53 -0.49 -18.18
N ARG A 136 14.45 0.81 -17.85
CA ARG A 136 15.60 1.61 -17.45
C ARG A 136 15.90 1.42 -15.96
N HIS A 137 16.48 0.27 -15.62
CA HIS A 137 16.88 -0.02 -14.25
C HIS A 137 18.18 0.70 -13.90
N ARG A 138 18.13 1.53 -12.86
CA ARG A 138 19.29 2.24 -12.33
C ARG A 138 19.38 1.89 -10.85
N PRO A 139 20.21 0.91 -10.46
CA PRO A 139 20.17 0.29 -9.14
C PRO A 139 20.25 1.28 -7.97
N VAL A 140 21.08 2.32 -8.09
CA VAL A 140 21.24 3.37 -7.08
C VAL A 140 20.00 4.26 -6.99
N VAL A 141 19.40 4.61 -8.14
CA VAL A 141 18.21 5.46 -8.21
C VAL A 141 16.99 4.69 -7.70
N ASP A 142 16.82 3.44 -8.15
CA ASP A 142 15.75 2.54 -7.72
C ASP A 142 15.78 2.34 -6.21
N ALA A 143 16.96 2.10 -5.62
CA ALA A 143 17.12 1.95 -4.18
C ALA A 143 16.82 3.24 -3.41
N SER A 144 17.24 4.40 -3.94
CA SER A 144 16.99 5.69 -3.30
C SER A 144 15.49 6.02 -3.26
N PHE A 145 14.79 5.84 -4.39
CA PHE A 145 13.34 6.02 -4.46
C PHE A 145 12.59 4.97 -3.63
N GLY A 146 13.05 3.72 -3.61
CA GLY A 146 12.49 2.67 -2.77
C GLY A 146 12.61 2.97 -1.28
N GLY A 147 13.75 3.51 -0.85
CA GLY A 147 13.96 3.96 0.53
C GLY A 147 13.07 5.14 0.91
N LEU A 148 13.00 6.17 0.05
CA LEU A 148 12.12 7.33 0.27
C LEU A 148 10.64 6.92 0.31
N ILE A 149 10.19 6.10 -0.63
CA ILE A 149 8.81 5.64 -0.71
C ILE A 149 8.47 4.72 0.46
N GLY A 150 9.36 3.81 0.84
CA GLY A 150 9.18 2.94 2.02
C GLY A 150 9.07 3.76 3.30
N GLY A 151 9.99 4.70 3.51
CA GLY A 151 9.99 5.60 4.65
C GLY A 151 8.72 6.46 4.76
N VAL A 152 8.36 7.15 3.68
CA VAL A 152 7.13 7.98 3.62
C VAL A 152 5.88 7.10 3.79
N SER A 153 5.86 5.91 3.18
CA SER A 153 4.72 5.00 3.29
C SER A 153 4.47 4.51 4.71
N THR A 154 5.52 4.24 5.47
CA THR A 154 5.41 3.79 6.85
C THR A 154 4.88 4.87 7.77
N LEU A 155 5.30 6.13 7.56
CA LEU A 155 4.77 7.27 8.32
C LEU A 155 3.29 7.51 8.02
N ILE A 156 2.88 7.39 6.75
CA ILE A 156 1.50 7.68 6.32
C ILE A 156 0.55 6.51 6.65
N GLY A 157 1.08 5.29 6.75
CA GLY A 157 0.27 4.07 6.91
C GLY A 157 -0.58 3.70 5.68
N VAL A 158 -0.41 4.41 4.57
CA VAL A 158 -0.93 4.08 3.26
C VAL A 158 0.17 3.31 2.54
N GLY A 159 0.04 1.98 2.47
CA GLY A 159 1.03 1.11 1.83
C GLY A 159 1.39 1.63 0.43
N GLY A 160 2.67 1.95 0.23
CA GLY A 160 3.25 2.84 -0.78
C GLY A 160 3.15 2.37 -2.24
N GLY A 161 2.18 1.52 -2.53
CA GLY A 161 1.93 0.99 -3.86
C GLY A 161 1.60 2.07 -4.88
N THR A 162 0.91 3.15 -4.49
CA THR A 162 0.62 4.27 -5.41
C THR A 162 1.88 4.97 -5.91
N TYR A 163 2.79 5.28 -4.97
CA TYR A 163 4.08 5.90 -5.30
C TYR A 163 4.95 4.94 -6.11
N THR A 164 4.91 3.66 -5.76
CA THR A 164 5.61 2.60 -6.51
C THR A 164 5.09 2.52 -7.95
N ILE A 165 3.78 2.57 -8.17
CA ILE A 165 3.19 2.54 -9.52
C ILE A 165 3.65 3.75 -10.33
N ALA A 166 3.58 4.95 -9.75
CA ALA A 166 4.03 6.15 -10.45
C ALA A 166 5.51 6.10 -10.82
N TYR A 167 6.37 5.63 -9.91
CA TYR A 167 7.79 5.47 -10.19
C TYR A 167 8.05 4.48 -11.33
N PHE A 168 7.47 3.28 -11.27
CA PHE A 168 7.71 2.26 -12.30
C PHE A 168 7.11 2.64 -13.65
N VAL A 169 5.96 3.33 -13.66
CA VAL A 169 5.31 3.79 -14.89
C VAL A 169 6.06 4.97 -15.51
N TYR A 170 6.34 6.04 -14.77
CA TYR A 170 6.88 7.28 -15.35
C TYR A 170 8.40 7.36 -15.30
N GLY A 171 9.05 6.73 -14.31
CA GLY A 171 10.50 6.69 -14.15
C GLY A 171 11.15 5.51 -14.86
N ALA A 172 10.78 4.28 -14.49
CA ALA A 172 11.40 3.06 -15.03
C ALA A 172 10.90 2.68 -16.43
N GLY A 173 9.71 3.17 -16.81
CA GLY A 173 9.11 2.92 -18.12
C GLY A 173 8.38 1.58 -18.24
N SER A 174 8.10 0.90 -17.13
CA SER A 174 7.42 -0.40 -17.08
C SER A 174 5.97 -0.31 -17.57
N ARG A 175 5.39 -1.47 -17.92
CA ARG A 175 3.96 -1.60 -18.21
C ARG A 175 3.14 -1.35 -16.95
N PHE A 176 1.94 -0.78 -17.09
CA PHE A 176 1.11 -0.47 -15.92
C PHE A 176 0.78 -1.71 -15.07
N ARG A 177 0.54 -2.86 -15.72
CA ARG A 177 0.28 -4.14 -15.05
C ARG A 177 1.50 -4.70 -14.31
N ASP A 178 2.71 -4.41 -14.79
CA ASP A 178 3.95 -4.78 -14.12
C ASP A 178 4.19 -3.88 -12.93
N ALA A 179 3.90 -2.59 -13.06
CA ALA A 179 3.96 -1.63 -11.96
C ALA A 179 2.98 -2.00 -10.82
N ILE A 180 1.75 -2.44 -11.11
CA ILE A 180 0.80 -2.95 -10.10
C ILE A 180 1.37 -4.17 -9.38
N ALA A 181 1.96 -5.10 -10.12
CA ALA A 181 2.54 -6.31 -9.54
C ALA A 181 3.74 -5.98 -8.63
N THR A 182 4.61 -5.06 -9.05
CA THR A 182 5.73 -4.56 -8.23
C THR A 182 5.24 -3.80 -7.00
N ALA A 183 4.16 -3.03 -7.12
CA ALA A 183 3.53 -2.34 -6.00
C ALA A 183 2.95 -3.30 -4.96
N ASN A 184 2.31 -4.40 -5.37
CA ASN A 184 1.85 -5.44 -4.44
C ASN A 184 3.00 -6.12 -3.70
N LEU A 185 4.13 -6.39 -4.39
CA LEU A 185 5.33 -6.92 -3.72
C LEU A 185 5.96 -5.92 -2.76
N THR A 186 6.00 -4.65 -3.14
CA THR A 186 6.52 -3.59 -2.28
C THR A 186 5.62 -3.40 -1.07
N GLY A 187 4.30 -3.40 -1.26
CA GLY A 187 3.30 -3.32 -0.19
C GLY A 187 3.44 -4.47 0.81
N LEU A 188 3.74 -5.69 0.32
CA LEU A 188 4.09 -6.83 1.17
C LEU A 188 5.33 -6.53 2.02
N THR A 189 6.42 -6.07 1.41
CA THR A 189 7.66 -5.78 2.14
C THR A 189 7.51 -4.63 3.14
N VAL A 190 6.93 -3.51 2.73
CA VAL A 190 6.76 -2.33 3.57
C VAL A 190 5.75 -2.63 4.69
N GLY A 191 4.67 -3.34 4.38
CA GLY A 191 3.70 -3.81 5.38
C GLY A 191 4.35 -4.72 6.42
N ALA A 192 5.19 -5.67 5.99
CA ALA A 192 5.90 -6.58 6.90
C ALA A 192 6.86 -5.80 7.81
N LEU A 193 7.65 -4.88 7.24
CA LEU A 193 8.60 -4.07 8.01
C LEU A 193 7.90 -3.10 8.96
N SER A 194 6.75 -2.54 8.58
CA SER A 194 5.98 -1.64 9.43
C SER A 194 5.38 -2.41 10.62
N VAL A 195 4.82 -3.60 10.39
CA VAL A 195 4.32 -4.49 11.46
C VAL A 195 5.47 -4.93 12.37
N LEU A 196 6.61 -5.33 11.82
CA LEU A 196 7.78 -5.73 12.61
C LEU A 196 8.34 -4.56 13.42
N GLY A 197 8.44 -3.37 12.83
CA GLY A 197 8.87 -2.15 13.52
C GLY A 197 7.95 -1.79 14.69
N TYR A 198 6.63 -1.90 14.49
CA TYR A 198 5.65 -1.71 15.55
C TYR A 198 5.78 -2.75 16.68
N LEU A 199 5.90 -4.03 16.34
CA LEU A 199 6.10 -5.08 17.35
C LEU A 199 7.43 -4.89 18.11
N ALA A 200 8.49 -4.49 17.41
CA ALA A 200 9.78 -4.18 18.02
C ALA A 200 9.69 -2.98 18.96
N SER A 201 8.97 -1.91 18.58
CA SER A 201 8.80 -0.74 19.45
C SER A 201 8.02 -1.08 20.72
N LEU A 202 7.03 -1.97 20.65
CA LEU A 202 6.29 -2.44 21.83
C LEU A 202 7.20 -3.20 22.82
N VAL A 203 8.15 -3.99 22.31
CA VAL A 203 9.09 -4.75 23.14
C VAL A 203 10.21 -3.87 23.71
N LEU A 204 10.74 -2.95 22.90
CA LEU A 204 11.91 -2.13 23.25
C LEU A 204 11.58 -0.96 24.18
N PHE A 205 10.45 -0.28 23.96
CA PHE A 205 10.11 0.95 24.68
C PHE A 205 9.12 0.73 25.83
N GLN A 206 8.77 -0.54 26.14
CA GLN A 206 7.86 -0.93 27.21
C GLN A 206 6.70 0.07 27.40
N HIS A 207 5.92 0.34 26.36
CA HIS A 207 4.71 1.19 26.47
C HIS A 207 3.53 0.31 26.92
N PRO A 208 3.34 0.08 28.23
CA PRO A 208 2.47 -0.99 28.73
C PRO A 208 0.99 -0.60 28.58
N GLU A 209 0.71 0.69 28.42
CA GLU A 209 -0.64 1.24 28.24
C GLU A 209 -1.21 0.93 26.84
N SER A 210 -0.35 0.76 25.83
CA SER A 210 -0.77 0.45 24.46
C SER A 210 -1.18 -1.01 24.22
N ALA A 211 -0.83 -1.91 25.15
CA ALA A 211 -1.17 -3.33 25.07
C ALA A 211 -2.47 -3.70 25.81
N HIS A 212 -2.92 -2.86 26.76
CA HIS A 212 -4.12 -3.10 27.57
C HIS A 212 -5.33 -2.25 27.19
N GLU A 213 -5.14 -1.13 26.50
CA GLU A 213 -6.26 -0.52 25.76
C GLU A 213 -6.46 -1.33 24.48
N ALA A 214 -7.24 -2.40 24.58
CA ALA A 214 -7.95 -2.92 23.44
C ALA A 214 -8.66 -1.71 22.83
N GLY A 215 -8.09 -1.17 21.74
CA GLY A 215 -8.68 -0.04 21.06
C GLY A 215 -10.15 -0.35 20.75
N PRO A 216 -10.96 0.66 20.39
CA PRO A 216 -12.40 0.48 20.21
C PRO A 216 -12.79 -0.63 19.19
N ILE A 217 -11.82 -1.11 18.42
CA ILE A 217 -11.93 -2.24 17.51
C ILE A 217 -11.65 -3.55 18.27
N SER A 218 -12.68 -4.39 18.39
CA SER A 218 -12.52 -5.75 18.92
C SER A 218 -11.48 -6.57 18.15
N THR A 219 -10.70 -7.40 18.86
CA THR A 219 -9.71 -8.31 18.24
C THR A 219 -10.34 -9.20 17.18
N LEU A 220 -11.57 -9.67 17.42
CA LEU A 220 -12.35 -10.45 16.46
C LEU A 220 -12.67 -9.63 15.20
N GLY A 221 -13.05 -8.36 15.35
CA GLY A 221 -13.30 -7.45 14.24
C GLY A 221 -12.07 -7.22 13.36
N MET A 222 -10.90 -7.06 13.98
CA MET A 222 -9.63 -6.97 13.26
C MET A 222 -9.34 -8.24 12.44
N VAL A 223 -9.49 -9.41 13.05
CA VAL A 223 -9.30 -10.70 12.36
C VAL A 223 -10.25 -10.85 11.18
N VAL A 224 -11.53 -10.55 11.38
CA VAL A 224 -12.55 -10.63 10.31
C VAL A 224 -12.21 -9.69 9.15
N LEU A 225 -11.83 -8.44 9.43
CA LEU A 225 -11.41 -7.48 8.41
C LEU A 225 -10.21 -7.98 7.60
N ILE A 226 -9.18 -8.48 8.28
CA ILE A 226 -7.95 -8.98 7.65
C ILE A 226 -8.23 -10.23 6.81
N VAL A 227 -8.96 -11.20 7.35
CA VAL A 227 -9.28 -12.45 6.65
C VAL A 227 -10.15 -12.17 5.43
N ALA A 228 -11.17 -11.33 5.56
CA ALA A 228 -12.04 -10.95 4.45
C ALA A 228 -11.25 -10.24 3.34
N GLY A 229 -10.37 -9.30 3.68
CA GLY A 229 -9.53 -8.61 2.71
C GLY A 229 -8.53 -9.52 2.01
N THR A 230 -7.85 -10.38 2.76
CA THR A 230 -6.87 -11.33 2.22
C THR A 230 -7.52 -12.31 1.26
N ALA A 231 -8.71 -12.81 1.60
CA ALA A 231 -9.47 -13.71 0.74
C ALA A 231 -9.98 -13.01 -0.53
N ALA A 232 -10.29 -11.71 -0.44
CA ALA A 232 -10.81 -10.93 -1.55
C ALA A 232 -9.70 -10.37 -2.48
N ALA A 233 -8.47 -10.18 -1.98
CA ALA A 233 -7.35 -9.66 -2.77
C ALA A 233 -7.04 -10.45 -4.06
N PRO A 234 -7.04 -11.80 -4.06
CA PRO A 234 -6.92 -12.58 -5.29
C PRO A 234 -8.02 -12.33 -6.32
N LEU A 235 -9.23 -11.94 -5.92
CA LEU A 235 -10.31 -11.59 -6.85
C LEU A 235 -9.98 -10.28 -7.57
N GLY A 236 -9.47 -9.29 -6.84
CA GLY A 236 -9.00 -8.04 -7.41
C GLY A 236 -7.89 -8.24 -8.46
N VAL A 237 -6.93 -9.12 -8.18
CA VAL A 237 -5.86 -9.47 -9.15
C VAL A 237 -6.42 -10.14 -10.40
N ARG A 238 -7.45 -10.98 -10.28
CA ARG A 238 -8.09 -11.58 -11.48
C ARG A 238 -8.79 -10.52 -12.32
N TRP A 239 -9.38 -9.51 -11.70
CA TRP A 239 -10.02 -8.43 -12.43
C TRP A 239 -9.02 -7.46 -13.05
N SER A 240 -7.86 -7.21 -12.42
CA SER A 240 -6.82 -6.33 -12.99
C SER A 240 -6.23 -6.86 -14.30
N THR A 241 -6.21 -8.18 -14.49
CA THR A 241 -5.77 -8.79 -15.75
C THR A 241 -6.80 -8.69 -16.88
N ARG A 242 -8.09 -8.56 -16.55
CA ARG A 242 -9.19 -8.47 -17.51
C ARG A 242 -9.55 -7.03 -17.89
N LEU A 243 -9.37 -6.09 -16.97
CA LEU A 243 -9.68 -4.68 -17.21
C LEU A 243 -8.63 -4.02 -18.10
N PRO A 244 -9.04 -3.05 -18.95
CA PRO A 244 -8.10 -2.27 -19.73
C PRO A 244 -7.32 -1.33 -18.81
N THR A 245 -6.06 -1.06 -19.16
CA THR A 245 -5.15 -0.20 -18.37
C THR A 245 -5.74 1.17 -18.09
N LYS A 246 -6.49 1.74 -19.04
CA LYS A 246 -7.18 3.03 -18.88
C LYS A 246 -8.13 3.02 -17.67
N THR A 247 -8.92 1.96 -17.50
CA THR A 247 -9.87 1.83 -16.38
C THR A 247 -9.15 1.65 -15.05
N LEU A 248 -8.10 0.82 -15.00
CA LEU A 248 -7.31 0.66 -13.77
C LEU A 248 -6.67 1.96 -13.31
N ARG A 249 -6.12 2.73 -14.26
CA ARG A 249 -5.57 4.06 -14.00
C ARG A 249 -6.64 5.04 -13.50
N GLN A 250 -7.82 5.03 -14.10
CA GLN A 250 -8.94 5.87 -13.63
C GLN A 250 -9.34 5.50 -12.20
N ILE A 251 -9.51 4.22 -11.89
CA ILE A 251 -9.83 3.77 -10.53
C ILE A 251 -8.76 4.24 -9.54
N LEU A 252 -7.48 4.17 -9.91
CA LEU A 252 -6.37 4.67 -9.09
C LEU A 252 -6.49 6.17 -8.80
N ILE A 253 -6.72 6.97 -9.85
CA ILE A 253 -6.86 8.43 -9.73
C ILE A 253 -8.07 8.77 -8.86
N PHE A 254 -9.21 8.12 -9.08
CA PHE A 254 -10.40 8.34 -8.26
C PHE A 254 -10.16 8.00 -6.79
N ALA A 255 -9.50 6.87 -6.49
CA ALA A 255 -9.18 6.47 -5.12
C ALA A 255 -8.24 7.50 -4.44
N LEU A 256 -7.25 8.01 -5.16
CA LEU A 256 -6.35 9.06 -4.69
C LEU A 256 -7.08 10.38 -4.39
N MET A 257 -7.94 10.82 -5.31
CA MET A 257 -8.72 12.06 -5.15
C MET A 257 -9.66 11.99 -3.94
N ILE A 258 -10.36 10.87 -3.75
CA ILE A 258 -11.27 10.66 -2.62
C ILE A 258 -10.49 10.66 -1.30
N SER A 259 -9.35 9.94 -1.25
CA SER A 259 -8.47 9.92 -0.08
C SER A 259 -7.96 11.31 0.28
N ALA A 260 -7.43 12.05 -0.71
CA ALA A 260 -6.91 13.38 -0.48
C ALA A 260 -8.00 14.37 -0.02
N GLY A 261 -9.19 14.31 -0.62
CA GLY A 261 -10.32 15.14 -0.19
C GLY A 261 -10.75 14.87 1.25
N ARG A 262 -10.69 13.61 1.71
CA ARG A 262 -10.96 13.26 3.11
C ARG A 262 -9.90 13.79 4.07
N LEU A 263 -8.62 13.69 3.70
CA LEU A 263 -7.51 14.19 4.52
C LEU A 263 -7.43 15.73 4.59
N LEU A 264 -7.99 16.44 3.62
CA LEU A 264 -8.11 17.91 3.66
C LEU A 264 -9.28 18.39 4.54
N TRP A 265 -10.27 17.52 4.76
CA TRP A 265 -11.46 17.84 5.56
C TRP A 265 -11.29 17.47 7.05
N SER A 266 -10.31 16.65 7.39
CA SER A 266 -9.94 16.26 8.77
C SER A 266 -9.02 17.29 9.41
#